data_AF-A0A355CLU3-F1
#
_entry.id   AF-A0A355CLU3-F1
#
_cell.length_a   1.000
_cell.length_b   1.000
_cell.length_c   1.000
_cell.angle_alpha   90.00
_cell.angle_beta   90.00
_cell.angle_gamma   90.00
#
_symmetry.space_group_name_H-M   'P 1'
#
loop_
_entity.id
_entity.type
_entity.pdbx_description
1 polymer ?
#
loop_
_entity_poly.entity_id
_entity_poly.type
_entity_poly.pdbx_seq_one_letter_code
_entity_poly.pdbx_strand_id
1 'polypeptide(L)'
;MSQDMKREFASREALIAYLREHFPQADARASHVTATLGGRKAALKALQQVEAGKYASTRNFLNGAVTRLSPYLRYGVLSLAEVRDALLLKVRHPEDAVKLINELGWRDYWQRLYAELGKGIWQDREPYKTGYTAKDYSETLPEEIIKGITGLVCIDSFSRELQETGYLHNHQRMWMAAYLVHWRRVKWQAGARWFLEHLLDGDPASNNLSWQWVASTFSHKAYFFNRENLERYSKAVYCRDCPLYGQCDFEGSYEYLEAQLFPNGEKVDRSGGSKSWDRPQKGR
;
A
#
# COMPACT_ATOMS: atom_id res chain seq x y z
N MET A 1 14.05 20.51 28.32
CA MET A 1 13.19 19.68 29.19
C MET A 1 11.88 19.49 28.43
N SER A 2 11.60 18.29 27.92
CA SER A 2 10.27 18.03 27.35
C SER A 2 9.28 18.12 28.50
N GLN A 3 8.39 19.12 28.49
CA GLN A 3 7.21 19.03 29.34
C GLN A 3 6.50 17.73 28.97
N ASP A 4 6.20 16.89 29.95
CA ASP A 4 5.46 15.66 29.71
C ASP A 4 4.12 16.04 29.08
N MET A 5 3.90 15.60 27.85
CA MET A 5 2.63 15.82 27.18
C MET A 5 1.50 15.14 27.95
N LYS A 6 0.33 15.76 28.01
CA LYS A 6 -0.88 15.15 28.56
C LYS A 6 -1.19 13.84 27.84
N ARG A 7 -1.44 12.77 28.62
CA ARG A 7 -1.63 11.40 28.10
C ARG A 7 -3.08 10.91 28.20
N GLU A 8 -3.86 11.51 29.08
CA GLU A 8 -5.25 11.13 29.33
C GLU A 8 -6.20 12.27 28.93
N PHE A 9 -7.26 11.93 28.21
CA PHE A 9 -8.23 12.88 27.67
C PHE A 9 -9.64 12.36 27.92
N ALA A 10 -10.55 13.25 28.31
CA ALA A 10 -11.94 12.90 28.58
C ALA A 10 -12.71 12.45 27.32
N SER A 11 -12.26 12.90 26.15
CA SER A 11 -12.82 12.50 24.86
C SER A 11 -11.79 12.63 23.74
N ARG A 12 -12.14 12.11 22.56
CA ARG A 12 -11.34 12.25 21.34
C ARG A 12 -11.22 13.71 20.93
N GLU A 13 -12.29 14.47 21.07
CA GLU A 13 -12.37 15.90 20.73
C GLU A 13 -11.43 16.71 21.62
N ALA A 14 -11.35 16.37 22.92
CA ALA A 14 -10.41 17.00 23.84
C ALA A 14 -8.94 16.70 23.47
N LEU A 15 -8.63 15.48 23.02
CA LEU A 15 -7.30 15.14 22.49
C LEU A 15 -6.99 15.93 21.23
N ILE A 16 -7.93 16.01 20.28
CA ILE A 16 -7.75 16.77 19.03
C ILE A 16 -7.49 18.24 19.33
N ALA A 17 -8.31 18.87 20.17
CA ALA A 17 -8.15 20.27 20.55
C ALA A 17 -6.78 20.54 21.18
N TYR A 18 -6.36 19.67 22.12
CA TYR A 18 -5.04 19.73 22.73
C TYR A 18 -3.91 19.62 21.69
N LEU A 19 -4.00 18.66 20.75
CA LEU A 19 -2.98 18.49 19.72
C LEU A 19 -2.91 19.69 18.78
N ARG A 20 -4.04 20.30 18.41
CA ARG A 20 -4.06 21.50 17.57
C ARG A 20 -3.40 22.70 18.26
N GLU A 21 -3.67 22.87 19.54
CA GLU A 21 -3.06 23.92 20.35
C GLU A 21 -1.54 23.74 20.48
N HIS A 22 -1.07 22.51 20.69
CA HIS A 22 0.34 22.21 20.94
C HIS A 22 1.17 22.02 19.65
N PHE A 23 0.51 21.69 18.54
CA PHE A 23 1.14 21.48 17.23
C PHE A 23 0.46 22.29 16.12
N PRO A 24 0.38 23.63 16.25
CA PRO A 24 -0.34 24.48 15.31
C PRO A 24 0.22 24.41 13.88
N GLN A 25 1.53 24.15 13.73
CA GLN A 25 2.15 23.95 12.42
C GLN A 25 1.67 22.65 11.73
N ALA A 26 1.40 21.59 12.50
CA ALA A 26 0.89 20.34 11.95
C ALA A 26 -0.57 20.50 11.52
N ASP A 27 -1.39 21.17 12.32
CA ASP A 27 -2.79 21.45 11.98
C ASP A 27 -2.91 22.39 10.77
N ALA A 28 -2.04 23.39 10.66
CA ALA A 28 -1.97 24.28 9.49
C ALA A 28 -1.60 23.54 8.20
N ARG A 29 -0.77 22.48 8.30
CA ARG A 29 -0.41 21.64 7.15
C ARG A 29 -1.56 20.72 6.73
N ALA A 30 -2.22 20.09 7.70
CA ALA A 30 -3.35 19.19 7.47
C ALA A 30 -4.24 19.13 8.71
N SER A 31 -5.41 19.76 8.62
CA SER A 31 -6.36 19.83 9.75
C SER A 31 -7.36 18.67 9.78
N HIS A 32 -7.37 17.82 8.74
CA HIS A 32 -8.24 16.66 8.66
C HIS A 32 -7.85 15.60 9.70
N VAL A 33 -8.85 15.06 10.39
CA VAL A 33 -8.67 13.98 11.36
C VAL A 33 -9.37 12.73 10.83
N THR A 34 -8.57 11.71 10.50
CA THR A 34 -9.05 10.40 10.03
C THR A 34 -10.10 9.79 10.96
N ALA A 35 -11.07 9.06 10.41
CA ALA A 35 -12.05 8.33 11.23
C ALA A 35 -11.42 7.20 12.07
N THR A 36 -10.25 6.68 11.67
CA THR A 36 -9.56 5.58 12.33
C THR A 36 -9.25 5.91 13.80
N LEU A 37 -9.67 5.04 14.71
CA LEU A 37 -9.44 5.19 16.15
C LEU A 37 -8.15 4.48 16.57
N GLY A 38 -7.29 5.18 17.30
CA GLY A 38 -6.10 4.59 17.91
C GLY A 38 -6.39 3.82 19.20
N GLY A 39 -5.35 3.17 19.73
CA GLY A 39 -5.36 2.55 21.05
C GLY A 39 -5.85 1.10 21.10
N ARG A 40 -5.54 0.44 22.22
CA ARG A 40 -5.74 -1.00 22.44
C ARG A 40 -7.19 -1.45 22.25
N LYS A 41 -8.15 -0.70 22.78
CA LYS A 41 -9.58 -1.04 22.69
C LYS A 41 -10.07 -1.08 21.24
N ALA A 42 -9.69 -0.08 20.43
CA ALA A 42 -10.04 -0.04 19.01
C ALA A 42 -9.35 -1.18 18.24
N ALA A 43 -8.07 -1.44 18.54
CA ALA A 43 -7.30 -2.51 17.93
C ALA A 43 -7.91 -3.90 18.17
N LEU A 44 -8.30 -4.21 19.41
CA LEU A 44 -8.94 -5.48 19.76
C LEU A 44 -10.32 -5.63 19.10
N LYS A 45 -11.11 -4.55 19.02
CA LYS A 45 -12.37 -4.55 18.28
C LYS A 45 -12.15 -4.85 16.79
N ALA A 46 -11.15 -4.22 16.17
CA ALA A 46 -10.79 -4.51 14.78
C ALA A 46 -10.32 -5.96 14.60
N LEU A 47 -9.49 -6.49 15.51
CA LEU A 47 -9.04 -7.88 15.48
C LEU A 47 -10.21 -8.86 15.60
N GLN A 48 -11.19 -8.57 16.45
CA GLN A 48 -12.43 -9.35 16.58
C GLN A 48 -13.28 -9.36 15.32
N GLN A 49 -13.18 -8.37 14.45
CA GLN A 49 -13.92 -8.30 13.18
C GLN A 49 -13.21 -9.00 12.01
N VAL A 50 -11.95 -9.44 12.18
CA VAL A 50 -11.23 -10.13 11.09
C VAL A 50 -11.88 -11.45 10.70
N GLU A 51 -12.16 -11.59 9.40
CA GLU A 51 -12.71 -12.79 8.74
C GLU A 51 -11.60 -13.58 8.01
N ALA A 52 -10.75 -14.30 8.75
CA ALA A 52 -9.60 -15.00 8.20
C ALA A 52 -9.95 -15.96 7.04
N GLY A 53 -11.03 -16.75 7.18
CA GLY A 53 -11.43 -17.73 6.15
C GLY A 53 -11.89 -17.13 4.82
N LYS A 54 -12.25 -15.84 4.79
CA LYS A 54 -12.57 -15.12 3.53
C LYS A 54 -11.36 -14.40 2.94
N TYR A 55 -10.30 -14.20 3.72
CA TYR A 55 -9.17 -13.36 3.34
C TYR A 55 -8.51 -13.86 2.05
N ALA A 56 -8.20 -15.15 1.98
CA ALA A 56 -7.42 -15.70 0.87
C ALA A 56 -8.08 -15.48 -0.50
N SER A 57 -9.38 -15.69 -0.60
CA SER A 57 -10.13 -15.58 -1.86
C SER A 57 -10.54 -14.15 -2.23
N THR A 58 -10.57 -13.23 -1.25
CA THR A 58 -11.14 -11.89 -1.46
C THR A 58 -10.16 -10.73 -1.33
N ARG A 59 -8.99 -10.91 -0.69
CA ARG A 59 -8.00 -9.84 -0.38
C ARG A 59 -7.52 -8.99 -1.56
N ASN A 60 -7.70 -9.46 -2.80
CA ASN A 60 -7.30 -8.71 -3.98
C ASN A 60 -8.37 -7.71 -4.42
N PHE A 61 -9.63 -7.93 -4.07
CA PHE A 61 -10.73 -7.01 -4.38
C PHE A 61 -10.79 -5.89 -3.34
N LEU A 62 -11.02 -4.65 -3.77
CA LEU A 62 -11.10 -3.49 -2.86
C LEU A 62 -12.21 -3.61 -1.81
N ASN A 63 -13.28 -4.32 -2.14
CA ASN A 63 -14.40 -4.62 -1.24
C ASN A 63 -14.26 -6.00 -0.56
N GLY A 64 -13.10 -6.64 -0.66
CA GLY A 64 -12.82 -7.94 -0.05
C GLY A 64 -12.56 -7.85 1.45
N ALA A 65 -12.49 -9.02 2.09
CA ALA A 65 -12.15 -9.10 3.51
C ALA A 65 -10.65 -8.79 3.70
N VAL A 66 -10.35 -7.64 4.29
CA VAL A 66 -9.02 -7.23 4.74
C VAL A 66 -9.07 -6.79 6.20
N THR A 67 -7.95 -6.90 6.91
CA THR A 67 -7.95 -6.76 8.38
C THR A 67 -7.97 -5.32 8.86
N ARG A 68 -7.41 -4.39 8.08
CA ARG A 68 -7.13 -2.99 8.48
C ARG A 68 -6.37 -2.88 9.81
N LEU A 69 -5.57 -3.90 10.15
CA LEU A 69 -4.81 -3.94 11.41
C LEU A 69 -3.43 -3.26 11.33
N SER A 70 -3.00 -2.85 10.14
CA SER A 70 -1.64 -2.37 9.89
C SER A 70 -1.23 -1.16 10.74
N PRO A 71 -2.08 -0.14 11.05
CA PRO A 71 -1.68 0.94 11.96
C PRO A 71 -1.41 0.43 13.38
N TYR A 72 -2.25 -0.48 13.90
CA TYR A 72 -2.06 -1.04 15.24
C TYR A 72 -0.79 -1.89 15.34
N LEU A 73 -0.44 -2.61 14.27
CA LEU A 73 0.82 -3.34 14.18
C LEU A 73 2.03 -2.41 14.05
N ARG A 74 1.89 -1.28 13.33
CA ARG A 74 2.96 -0.29 13.16
C ARG A 74 3.37 0.36 14.48
N TYR A 75 2.40 0.66 15.33
CA TYR A 75 2.61 1.33 16.61
C TYR A 75 2.75 0.35 17.81
N GLY A 76 2.84 -0.96 17.55
CA GLY A 76 3.01 -1.96 18.61
C GLY A 76 1.80 -2.12 19.54
N VAL A 77 0.63 -1.62 19.13
CA VAL A 77 -0.62 -1.77 19.89
C VAL A 77 -1.09 -3.23 19.86
N LEU A 78 -0.82 -3.94 18.77
CA LEU A 78 -0.95 -5.39 18.63
C LEU A 78 0.42 -5.98 18.25
N SER A 79 0.73 -7.17 18.75
CA SER A 79 1.88 -7.94 18.26
C SER A 79 1.50 -8.89 17.12
N LEU A 80 2.46 -9.29 16.29
CA LEU A 80 2.20 -10.28 15.22
C LEU A 80 1.78 -11.64 15.77
N ALA A 81 2.39 -12.07 16.89
CA ALA A 81 2.04 -13.32 17.56
C ALA A 81 0.62 -13.28 18.11
N GLU A 82 0.23 -12.17 18.76
CA GLU A 82 -1.13 -11.97 19.26
C GLU A 82 -2.16 -12.07 18.13
N VAL A 83 -1.91 -11.41 16.99
CA VAL A 83 -2.81 -11.49 15.84
C VAL A 83 -2.87 -12.92 15.31
N ARG A 84 -1.73 -13.58 15.08
CA ARG A 84 -1.67 -14.98 14.63
C ARG A 84 -2.50 -15.91 15.53
N ASP A 85 -2.30 -15.84 16.84
CA ASP A 85 -2.95 -16.73 17.81
C ASP A 85 -4.46 -16.47 17.84
N ALA A 86 -4.88 -15.21 17.80
CA ALA A 86 -6.30 -14.86 17.71
C ALA A 86 -6.95 -15.35 16.40
N LEU A 87 -6.23 -15.33 15.28
CA LEU A 87 -6.74 -15.85 13.99
C LEU A 87 -6.90 -17.38 14.03
N LEU A 88 -5.92 -18.10 14.60
CA LEU A 88 -5.96 -19.56 14.72
C LEU A 88 -7.11 -20.03 15.61
N LEU A 89 -7.46 -19.27 16.65
CA LEU A 89 -8.62 -19.56 17.51
C LEU A 89 -9.98 -19.29 16.82
N LYS A 90 -10.01 -18.47 15.78
CA LYS A 90 -11.25 -18.06 15.09
C LYS A 90 -11.63 -18.97 13.93
N VAL A 91 -10.67 -19.62 13.31
CA VAL A 91 -10.90 -20.50 12.17
C VAL A 91 -11.22 -21.91 12.65
N ARG A 92 -12.06 -22.63 11.89
CA ARG A 92 -12.33 -24.06 12.17
C ARG A 92 -11.12 -24.93 11.82
N HIS A 93 -10.42 -24.55 10.76
CA HIS A 93 -9.24 -25.25 10.30
C HIS A 93 -8.08 -24.27 10.11
N PRO A 94 -6.87 -24.56 10.66
CA PRO A 94 -5.73 -23.63 10.60
C PRO A 94 -5.35 -23.15 9.20
N GLU A 95 -5.56 -23.97 8.17
CA GLU A 95 -5.29 -23.64 6.76
C GLU A 95 -6.05 -22.39 6.28
N ASP A 96 -7.22 -22.11 6.85
CA ASP A 96 -8.04 -20.95 6.51
C ASP A 96 -7.36 -19.63 6.92
N ALA A 97 -6.44 -19.67 7.90
CA ALA A 97 -5.69 -18.51 8.37
C ALA A 97 -4.29 -18.38 7.71
N VAL A 98 -3.78 -19.44 7.08
CA VAL A 98 -2.38 -19.49 6.59
C VAL A 98 -2.06 -18.34 5.65
N LYS A 99 -2.95 -18.01 4.71
CA LYS A 99 -2.69 -16.91 3.77
C LYS A 99 -2.52 -15.57 4.49
N LEU A 100 -3.32 -15.28 5.51
CA LEU A 100 -3.21 -14.06 6.29
C LEU A 100 -1.98 -14.05 7.20
N ILE A 101 -1.65 -15.19 7.82
CA ILE A 101 -0.43 -15.36 8.63
C ILE A 101 0.83 -15.16 7.78
N ASN A 102 0.84 -15.60 6.53
CA ASN A 102 1.96 -15.34 5.61
C ASN A 102 2.19 -13.85 5.37
N GLU A 103 1.14 -13.02 5.37
CA GLU A 103 1.28 -11.56 5.23
C GLU A 103 1.85 -10.93 6.52
N LEU A 104 1.56 -11.49 7.69
CA LEU A 104 2.27 -11.13 8.93
C LEU A 104 3.75 -11.51 8.84
N GLY A 105 4.05 -12.66 8.24
CA GLY A 105 5.41 -13.13 7.96
C GLY A 105 6.17 -12.18 7.02
N TRP A 106 5.53 -11.67 5.97
CA TRP A 106 6.11 -10.65 5.08
C TRP A 106 6.53 -9.40 5.86
N ARG A 107 5.68 -8.92 6.78
CA ARG A 107 6.03 -7.79 7.63
C ARG A 107 7.24 -8.12 8.52
N ASP A 108 7.29 -9.29 9.14
CA ASP A 108 8.44 -9.70 9.97
C ASP A 108 9.74 -9.77 9.15
N TYR A 109 9.67 -10.37 7.96
CA TYR A 109 10.79 -10.44 7.04
C TYR A 109 11.31 -9.06 6.64
N TRP A 110 10.42 -8.14 6.27
CA TRP A 110 10.78 -6.77 5.92
C TRP A 110 11.44 -6.01 7.07
N GLN A 111 10.95 -6.20 8.30
CA GLN A 111 11.55 -5.58 9.49
C GLN A 111 12.98 -6.09 9.74
N ARG A 112 13.22 -7.40 9.58
CA ARG A 112 14.56 -7.98 9.70
C ARG A 112 15.51 -7.44 8.63
N LEU A 113 15.05 -7.40 7.37
CA LEU A 113 15.84 -6.83 6.29
C LEU A 113 16.15 -5.35 6.55
N TYR A 114 15.19 -4.58 7.06
CA TYR A 114 15.43 -3.18 7.40
C TYR A 114 16.46 -3.00 8.52
N ALA A 115 16.46 -3.87 9.53
CA ALA A 115 17.49 -3.86 10.58
C ALA A 115 18.90 -4.07 10.02
N GLU A 116 19.05 -4.91 9.01
CA GLU A 116 20.34 -5.15 8.32
C GLU A 116 20.72 -3.99 7.39
N LEU A 117 19.75 -3.43 6.66
CA LEU A 117 20.00 -2.38 5.66
C LEU A 117 20.23 -1.00 6.26
N GLY A 118 19.59 -0.69 7.40
CA GLY A 118 19.58 0.64 8.00
C GLY A 118 19.21 1.73 6.99
N LYS A 119 20.04 2.78 6.88
CA LYS A 119 19.82 3.88 5.92
C LYS A 119 19.88 3.43 4.45
N GLY A 120 20.48 2.28 4.17
CA GLY A 120 20.52 1.68 2.83
C GLY A 120 19.14 1.29 2.29
N ILE A 121 18.09 1.27 3.13
CA ILE A 121 16.69 1.05 2.69
C ILE A 121 16.19 2.09 1.67
N TRP A 122 16.85 3.25 1.58
CA TRP A 122 16.52 4.35 0.66
C TRP A 122 17.28 4.27 -0.66
N GLN A 123 18.22 3.33 -0.78
CA GLN A 123 19.01 3.11 -1.99
C GLN A 123 18.41 1.97 -2.79
N ASP A 124 18.55 2.03 -4.11
CA ASP A 124 18.16 0.95 -5.01
C ASP A 124 18.96 -0.31 -4.62
N ARG A 125 18.27 -1.41 -4.30
CA ARG A 125 18.96 -2.68 -3.98
C ARG A 125 19.62 -3.30 -5.21
N GLU A 126 19.04 -3.06 -6.36
CA GLU A 126 19.48 -3.54 -7.67
C GLU A 126 19.12 -2.50 -8.74
N PRO A 127 19.79 -2.52 -9.92
CA PRO A 127 19.38 -1.70 -11.06
C PRO A 127 17.92 -1.96 -11.48
N TYR A 128 17.27 -0.98 -12.13
CA TYR A 128 15.94 -1.16 -12.70
C TYR A 128 15.97 -2.16 -13.87
N LYS A 129 14.95 -3.00 -14.00
CA LYS A 129 14.79 -3.99 -15.08
C LYS A 129 13.87 -3.47 -16.19
N THR A 130 13.83 -2.16 -16.34
CA THR A 130 12.91 -1.43 -17.23
C THR A 130 13.60 -0.98 -18.52
N GLY A 131 14.93 -1.15 -18.63
CA GLY A 131 15.76 -0.56 -19.68
C GLY A 131 16.14 0.90 -19.42
N TYR A 132 15.71 1.46 -18.27
CA TYR A 132 16.05 2.81 -17.82
C TYR A 132 17.01 2.74 -16.64
N THR A 133 17.76 3.81 -16.44
CA THR A 133 18.64 4.02 -15.30
C THR A 133 18.00 4.99 -14.30
N ALA A 134 18.53 5.06 -13.08
CA ALA A 134 18.02 5.99 -12.06
C ALA A 134 18.06 7.48 -12.49
N LYS A 135 18.84 7.85 -13.51
CA LYS A 135 18.92 9.22 -14.03
C LYS A 135 17.71 9.60 -14.89
N ASP A 136 17.01 8.60 -15.43
CA ASP A 136 15.84 8.80 -16.30
C ASP A 136 14.55 9.06 -15.50
N TYR A 137 14.64 9.03 -14.16
CA TYR A 137 13.51 9.23 -13.26
C TYR A 137 13.66 10.55 -12.48
N SER A 138 12.59 11.33 -12.44
CA SER A 138 12.47 12.56 -11.65
C SER A 138 12.48 12.26 -10.15
N GLU A 139 13.21 13.07 -9.39
CA GLU A 139 13.21 13.01 -7.92
C GLU A 139 12.01 13.72 -7.28
N THR A 140 11.25 14.46 -8.09
CA THR A 140 10.15 15.32 -7.65
C THR A 140 8.82 14.65 -7.97
N LEU A 141 7.96 14.58 -6.96
CA LEU A 141 6.58 14.14 -7.14
C LEU A 141 5.77 15.25 -7.82
N PRO A 142 5.07 14.98 -8.95
CA PRO A 142 4.28 16.00 -9.63
C PRO A 142 3.16 16.55 -8.75
N GLU A 143 2.86 17.85 -8.87
CA GLU A 143 1.94 18.55 -7.97
C GLU A 143 0.48 18.08 -8.15
N GLU A 144 0.08 17.74 -9.37
CA GLU A 144 -1.24 17.21 -9.69
C GLU A 144 -1.52 15.86 -9.04
N ILE A 145 -0.47 15.10 -8.69
CA ILE A 145 -0.59 13.87 -7.89
C ILE A 145 -1.01 14.23 -6.47
N ILE A 146 -0.29 15.18 -5.86
CA ILE A 146 -0.56 15.63 -4.49
C ILE A 146 -1.97 16.24 -4.41
N LYS A 147 -2.36 17.03 -5.41
CA LYS A 147 -3.69 17.65 -5.49
C LYS A 147 -4.81 16.69 -5.93
N GLY A 148 -4.49 15.51 -6.47
CA GLY A 148 -5.47 14.55 -6.99
C GLY A 148 -6.27 15.10 -8.18
N ILE A 149 -5.59 15.73 -9.14
CA ILE A 149 -6.17 16.38 -10.33
C ILE A 149 -5.49 15.95 -11.64
N THR A 150 -5.02 14.70 -11.69
CA THR A 150 -4.39 14.10 -12.89
C THR A 150 -5.38 13.90 -14.04
N GLY A 151 -6.70 13.87 -13.75
CA GLY A 151 -7.74 13.50 -14.71
C GLY A 151 -8.00 11.98 -14.78
N LEU A 152 -7.11 11.16 -14.21
CA LEU A 152 -7.33 9.73 -14.04
C LEU A 152 -8.13 9.49 -12.76
N VAL A 153 -9.42 9.21 -12.89
CA VAL A 153 -10.38 9.04 -11.78
C VAL A 153 -9.83 8.15 -10.65
N CYS A 154 -9.19 7.03 -11.00
CA CYS A 154 -8.59 6.11 -10.02
C CYS A 154 -7.42 6.75 -9.24
N ILE A 155 -6.44 7.33 -9.94
CA ILE A 155 -5.26 7.95 -9.34
C ILE A 155 -5.64 9.14 -8.46
N ASP A 156 -6.59 9.95 -8.94
CA ASP A 156 -7.12 11.10 -8.21
C ASP A 156 -7.85 10.65 -6.94
N SER A 157 -8.64 9.57 -7.03
CA SER A 157 -9.29 8.97 -5.87
C SER A 157 -8.29 8.41 -4.86
N PHE A 158 -7.22 7.74 -5.30
CA PHE A 158 -6.19 7.21 -4.39
C PHE A 158 -5.47 8.34 -3.66
N SER A 159 -5.19 9.43 -4.37
CA SER A 159 -4.49 10.58 -3.79
C SER A 159 -5.31 11.27 -2.71
N ARG A 160 -6.62 11.42 -2.92
CA ARG A 160 -7.55 11.93 -1.90
C ARG A 160 -7.73 10.96 -0.75
N GLU A 161 -8.01 9.68 -1.02
CA GLU A 161 -8.23 8.66 0.02
C GLU A 161 -7.01 8.52 0.94
N LEU A 162 -5.79 8.57 0.38
CA LEU A 162 -4.56 8.53 1.17
C LEU A 162 -4.48 9.72 2.14
N GLN A 163 -4.72 10.94 1.67
CA GLN A 163 -4.59 12.16 2.47
C GLN A 163 -5.71 12.32 3.50
N GLU A 164 -6.93 11.95 3.14
CA GLU A 164 -8.10 12.05 4.02
C GLU A 164 -8.09 10.92 5.06
N THR A 165 -7.93 9.67 4.63
CA THR A 165 -8.12 8.54 5.54
C THR A 165 -6.82 8.09 6.20
N GLY A 166 -5.67 8.42 5.60
CA GLY A 166 -4.37 7.87 5.97
C GLY A 166 -4.22 6.38 5.66
N TYR A 167 -5.01 5.87 4.72
CA TYR A 167 -5.05 4.47 4.33
C TYR A 167 -5.23 4.33 2.82
N LEU A 168 -4.61 3.28 2.27
CA LEU A 168 -4.92 2.74 0.96
C LEU A 168 -4.92 1.21 1.04
N HIS A 169 -5.82 0.56 0.29
CA HIS A 169 -5.77 -0.87 0.06
C HIS A 169 -4.48 -1.26 -0.67
N ASN A 170 -3.95 -2.46 -0.43
CA ASN A 170 -2.66 -2.88 -1.01
C ASN A 170 -2.63 -2.78 -2.56
N HIS A 171 -3.73 -3.12 -3.23
CA HIS A 171 -3.83 -2.95 -4.69
C HIS A 171 -3.77 -1.48 -5.11
N GLN A 172 -4.44 -0.57 -4.40
CA GLN A 172 -4.35 0.87 -4.68
C GLN A 172 -2.91 1.38 -4.51
N ARG A 173 -2.20 0.91 -3.47
CA ARG A 173 -0.78 1.22 -3.27
C ARG A 173 0.07 0.77 -4.44
N MET A 174 -0.12 -0.47 -4.89
CA MET A 174 0.62 -1.05 -6.02
C MET A 174 0.32 -0.32 -7.33
N TRP A 175 -0.95 0.01 -7.62
CA TRP A 175 -1.34 0.76 -8.81
C TRP A 175 -0.78 2.18 -8.79
N MET A 176 -0.90 2.88 -7.65
CA MET A 176 -0.35 4.22 -7.48
C MET A 176 1.17 4.24 -7.68
N ALA A 177 1.87 3.29 -7.05
CA ALA A 177 3.31 3.15 -7.19
C ALA A 177 3.73 2.84 -8.64
N ALA A 178 3.02 1.92 -9.30
CA ALA A 178 3.32 1.57 -10.68
C ALA A 178 3.08 2.75 -11.63
N TYR A 179 1.98 3.49 -11.47
CA TYR A 179 1.71 4.69 -12.24
C TYR A 179 2.83 5.73 -12.08
N LEU A 180 3.21 6.03 -10.84
CA LEU A 180 4.25 7.01 -10.56
C LEU A 180 5.61 6.61 -11.13
N VAL A 181 6.02 5.36 -10.94
CA VAL A 181 7.34 4.91 -11.41
C VAL A 181 7.34 4.78 -12.93
N HIS A 182 6.38 4.06 -13.51
CA HIS A 182 6.49 3.60 -14.90
C HIS A 182 5.88 4.57 -15.92
N TRP A 183 4.73 5.17 -15.62
CA TRP A 183 4.09 6.14 -16.52
C TRP A 183 4.63 7.55 -16.30
N ARG A 184 4.85 7.94 -15.04
CA ARG A 184 5.30 9.31 -14.71
C ARG A 184 6.80 9.46 -14.58
N ARG A 185 7.57 8.38 -14.67
CA ARG A 185 9.04 8.39 -14.53
C ARG A 185 9.48 9.09 -13.25
N VAL A 186 8.83 8.77 -12.14
CA VAL A 186 9.20 9.31 -10.83
C VAL A 186 9.99 8.26 -10.06
N LYS A 187 11.08 8.67 -9.41
CA LYS A 187 11.86 7.80 -8.51
C LYS A 187 10.95 7.28 -7.42
N TRP A 188 11.04 5.98 -7.15
CA TRP A 188 10.22 5.34 -6.12
C TRP A 188 10.39 6.01 -4.75
N GLN A 189 11.56 6.59 -4.46
CA GLN A 189 11.84 7.33 -3.23
C GLN A 189 10.93 8.55 -3.04
N ALA A 190 10.54 9.24 -4.11
CA ALA A 190 9.66 10.41 -4.01
C ALA A 190 8.24 10.00 -3.60
N GLY A 191 7.68 8.97 -4.26
CA GLY A 191 6.39 8.40 -3.89
C GLY A 191 6.42 7.75 -2.50
N ALA A 192 7.50 7.05 -2.15
CA ALA A 192 7.68 6.43 -0.84
C ALA A 192 7.67 7.45 0.30
N ARG A 193 8.33 8.61 0.13
CA ARG A 193 8.29 9.70 1.13
C ARG A 193 6.87 10.25 1.31
N TRP A 194 6.17 10.49 0.21
CA TRP A 194 4.78 10.97 0.25
C TRP A 194 3.84 9.96 0.92
N PHE A 195 4.01 8.66 0.66
CA PHE A 195 3.27 7.61 1.37
C PHE A 195 3.56 7.59 2.87
N LEU A 196 4.82 7.72 3.30
CA LEU A 196 5.18 7.77 4.72
C LEU A 196 4.63 9.00 5.44
N GLU A 197 4.39 10.10 4.73
CA GLU A 197 3.80 11.31 5.28
C GLU A 197 2.31 11.12 5.64
N HIS A 198 1.57 10.36 4.83
CA HIS A 198 0.11 10.26 4.96
C HIS A 198 -0.38 8.93 5.54
N LEU A 199 0.34 7.82 5.33
CA LEU A 199 -0.10 6.51 5.81
C LEU A 199 -0.03 6.41 7.34
N LEU A 200 -1.14 6.07 7.98
CA LEU A 200 -1.19 5.71 9.40
C LEU A 200 -0.37 4.45 9.71
N ASP A 201 -0.17 3.59 8.72
CA ASP A 201 0.71 2.42 8.82
C ASP A 201 2.09 2.64 8.19
N GLY A 202 2.47 3.91 7.96
CA GLY A 202 3.75 4.31 7.36
C GLY A 202 4.95 3.70 8.09
N ASP A 203 5.54 2.69 7.47
CA ASP A 203 6.67 1.91 7.97
C ASP A 203 7.79 1.90 6.93
N PRO A 204 8.99 2.43 7.20
CA PRO A 204 10.06 2.48 6.20
C PRO A 204 10.43 1.11 5.63
N ALA A 205 10.42 0.05 6.44
CA ALA A 205 10.72 -1.30 5.97
C ALA A 205 9.68 -1.74 4.93
N SER A 206 8.41 -1.77 5.33
CA SER A 206 7.33 -2.29 4.50
C SER A 206 7.06 -1.41 3.29
N ASN A 207 7.05 -0.09 3.48
CA ASN A 207 6.82 0.88 2.44
C ASN A 207 7.93 0.80 1.38
N ASN A 208 9.19 0.98 1.77
CA ASN A 208 10.27 1.12 0.78
C ASN A 208 10.52 -0.18 0.02
N LEU A 209 10.48 -1.35 0.68
CA LEU A 209 10.67 -2.63 0.00
C LEU A 209 9.50 -2.94 -0.97
N SER A 210 8.27 -2.51 -0.64
CA SER A 210 7.14 -2.59 -1.58
C SER A 210 7.35 -1.70 -2.80
N TRP A 211 7.78 -0.45 -2.58
CA TRP A 211 8.06 0.50 -3.66
C TRP A 211 9.19 0.00 -4.58
N GLN A 212 10.25 -0.56 -4.01
CA GLN A 212 11.35 -1.16 -4.78
C GLN A 212 10.91 -2.42 -5.53
N TRP A 213 10.05 -3.24 -4.94
CA TRP A 213 9.47 -4.38 -5.64
C TRP A 213 8.66 -3.94 -6.87
N VAL A 214 7.85 -2.87 -6.75
CA VAL A 214 7.11 -2.30 -7.89
C VAL A 214 8.05 -1.71 -8.93
N ALA A 215 9.07 -0.97 -8.49
CA ALA A 215 10.06 -0.32 -9.34
C ALA A 215 11.05 -1.28 -9.99
N SER A 216 11.01 -2.58 -9.66
CA SER A 216 11.98 -3.63 -10.03
C SER A 216 13.38 -3.49 -9.44
N THR A 217 13.60 -2.58 -8.50
CA THR A 217 14.90 -2.45 -7.82
C THR A 217 15.06 -3.44 -6.66
N PHE A 218 14.05 -4.28 -6.39
CA PHE A 218 14.08 -5.44 -5.48
C PHE A 218 13.18 -6.57 -6.01
N SER A 219 13.22 -6.82 -7.32
CA SER A 219 12.42 -7.83 -8.01
C SER A 219 13.05 -8.15 -9.36
N HIS A 220 12.82 -9.37 -9.87
CA HIS A 220 13.28 -9.79 -11.20
C HIS A 220 12.56 -9.07 -12.35
N LYS A 221 11.42 -8.44 -12.10
CA LYS A 221 10.65 -7.71 -13.12
C LYS A 221 9.88 -6.53 -12.53
N ALA A 222 9.59 -5.54 -13.38
CA ALA A 222 8.71 -4.44 -13.03
C ALA A 222 7.27 -4.88 -12.88
N TYR A 223 6.63 -4.46 -11.79
CA TYR A 223 5.19 -4.58 -11.62
C TYR A 223 4.50 -3.37 -12.26
N PHE A 224 3.51 -3.65 -13.10
CA PHE A 224 2.56 -2.68 -13.60
C PHE A 224 1.19 -3.36 -13.78
N PHE A 225 0.19 -2.60 -14.19
CA PHE A 225 -1.19 -3.06 -14.35
C PHE A 225 -1.79 -2.51 -15.64
N ASN A 226 -2.89 -3.11 -16.08
CA ASN A 226 -3.72 -2.57 -17.16
C ASN A 226 -5.13 -2.25 -16.61
N ARG A 227 -5.98 -1.64 -17.44
CA ARG A 227 -7.35 -1.27 -17.06
C ARG A 227 -8.17 -2.48 -16.62
N GLU A 228 -8.06 -3.61 -17.32
CA GLU A 228 -8.80 -4.83 -16.98
C GLU A 228 -8.48 -5.31 -15.55
N ASN A 229 -7.20 -5.33 -15.16
CA ASN A 229 -6.78 -5.64 -13.80
C ASN A 229 -7.41 -4.69 -12.78
N LEU A 230 -7.33 -3.38 -13.06
CA LEU A 230 -7.88 -2.35 -12.19
C LEU A 230 -9.39 -2.50 -12.06
N GLU A 231 -10.12 -2.70 -13.15
CA GLU A 231 -11.58 -2.92 -13.17
C GLU A 231 -11.97 -4.17 -12.40
N ARG A 232 -11.30 -5.30 -12.65
CA ARG A 232 -11.60 -6.57 -12.00
C ARG A 232 -11.53 -6.45 -10.47
N TYR A 233 -10.44 -5.88 -9.96
CA TYR A 233 -10.18 -5.83 -8.52
C TYR A 233 -10.82 -4.62 -7.84
N SER A 234 -11.15 -3.57 -8.58
CA SER A 234 -11.93 -2.44 -8.07
C SER A 234 -13.44 -2.60 -8.25
N LYS A 235 -13.92 -3.66 -8.93
CA LYS A 235 -15.32 -3.80 -9.38
C LYS A 235 -15.78 -2.64 -10.27
N ALA A 236 -14.86 -2.15 -11.10
CA ALA A 236 -15.02 -1.06 -12.06
C ALA A 236 -15.50 0.27 -11.45
N VAL A 237 -15.33 0.48 -10.13
CA VAL A 237 -15.81 1.71 -9.45
C VAL A 237 -15.16 2.97 -10.00
N TYR A 238 -13.96 2.87 -10.59
CA TYR A 238 -13.24 4.00 -11.16
C TYR A 238 -13.41 4.14 -12.68
N CYS A 239 -13.64 3.05 -13.40
CA CYS A 239 -13.56 3.05 -14.87
C CYS A 239 -14.93 3.16 -15.54
N ARG A 240 -16.01 2.73 -14.87
CA ARG A 240 -17.36 2.66 -15.44
C ARG A 240 -17.80 3.97 -16.10
N ASP A 241 -17.58 5.08 -15.40
CA ASP A 241 -17.99 6.43 -15.81
C ASP A 241 -16.76 7.34 -16.03
N CYS A 242 -15.59 6.75 -16.33
CA CYS A 242 -14.37 7.51 -16.54
C CYS A 242 -14.39 8.20 -17.90
N PRO A 243 -14.15 9.53 -17.99
CA PRO A 243 -14.15 10.25 -19.25
C PRO A 243 -13.04 9.81 -20.22
N LEU A 244 -12.03 9.09 -19.72
CA LEU A 244 -10.91 8.57 -20.49
C LEU A 244 -11.13 7.15 -21.01
N TYR A 245 -12.34 6.59 -20.90
CA TYR A 245 -12.61 5.24 -21.41
C TYR A 245 -12.26 5.13 -22.90
N GLY A 246 -11.44 4.13 -23.28
CA GLY A 246 -10.94 3.95 -24.65
C GLY A 246 -9.75 4.84 -25.04
N GLN A 247 -9.36 5.80 -24.19
CA GLN A 247 -8.19 6.68 -24.37
C GLN A 247 -7.27 6.67 -23.13
N CYS A 248 -7.50 5.76 -22.20
CA CYS A 248 -6.79 5.71 -20.92
C CYS A 248 -5.39 5.12 -21.11
N ASP A 249 -4.41 5.67 -20.41
CA ASP A 249 -3.00 5.21 -20.40
C ASP A 249 -2.83 3.75 -19.94
N PHE A 250 -3.87 3.16 -19.35
CA PHE A 250 -3.89 1.78 -18.87
C PHE A 250 -4.58 0.82 -19.86
N GLU A 251 -5.04 1.28 -21.01
CA GLU A 251 -5.67 0.45 -22.04
C GLU A 251 -4.67 -0.51 -22.70
N GLY A 252 -5.14 -1.71 -23.04
CA GLY A 252 -4.38 -2.71 -23.78
C GLY A 252 -3.92 -3.91 -22.96
N SER A 253 -3.26 -4.84 -23.65
CA SER A 253 -2.70 -6.04 -23.03
C SER A 253 -1.42 -5.71 -22.26
N TYR A 254 -0.99 -6.64 -21.40
CA TYR A 254 0.27 -6.50 -20.68
C TYR A 254 1.47 -6.41 -21.64
N GLU A 255 1.46 -7.16 -22.74
CA GLU A 255 2.52 -7.16 -23.75
C GLU A 255 2.59 -5.82 -24.48
N TYR A 256 1.43 -5.25 -24.83
CA TYR A 256 1.36 -3.92 -25.44
C TYR A 256 1.92 -2.85 -24.50
N LEU A 257 1.44 -2.80 -23.26
CA LEU A 257 1.90 -1.83 -22.27
C LEU A 257 3.38 -2.03 -21.91
N GLU A 258 3.87 -3.26 -21.82
CA GLU A 258 5.29 -3.53 -21.58
C GLU A 258 6.17 -2.97 -22.70
N ALA A 259 5.77 -3.17 -23.96
CA ALA A 259 6.51 -2.64 -25.10
C ALA A 259 6.54 -1.10 -25.12
N GLN A 260 5.47 -0.44 -24.66
CA GLN A 260 5.40 1.02 -24.56
C GLN A 260 6.20 1.55 -23.35
N LEU A 261 6.04 0.94 -22.18
CA LEU A 261 6.67 1.40 -20.94
C LEU A 261 8.16 1.04 -20.88
N PHE A 262 8.57 -0.09 -21.45
CA PHE A 262 9.93 -0.63 -21.33
C PHE A 262 10.50 -1.02 -22.70
N PRO A 263 10.60 -0.10 -23.66
CA PRO A 263 11.04 -0.41 -25.03
C PRO A 263 12.47 -0.96 -25.09
N ASN A 264 13.31 -0.60 -24.11
CA ASN A 264 14.69 -1.06 -23.98
C ASN A 264 14.88 -2.09 -22.84
N GLY A 265 13.77 -2.55 -22.24
CA GLY A 265 13.81 -3.53 -21.16
C GLY A 265 14.07 -4.93 -21.70
N GLU A 266 14.69 -5.77 -20.87
CA GLU A 266 14.77 -7.20 -21.18
C GLU A 266 13.35 -7.78 -21.26
N LYS A 267 13.07 -8.55 -22.32
CA LYS A 267 11.78 -9.23 -22.45
C LYS A 267 11.66 -10.28 -21.35
N VAL A 268 10.72 -10.07 -20.44
CA VAL A 268 10.42 -11.04 -19.39
C VAL A 268 9.34 -11.99 -19.89
N ASP A 269 9.59 -13.30 -19.84
CA ASP A 269 8.54 -14.27 -20.09
C ASP A 269 7.46 -14.17 -19.01
N ARG A 270 6.28 -13.67 -19.41
CA ARG A 270 5.10 -13.53 -18.54
C ARG A 270 4.18 -14.75 -18.56
N SER A 271 4.44 -15.75 -19.40
CA SER A 271 3.69 -17.02 -19.43
C SER A 271 3.78 -17.80 -18.11
N GLY A 272 4.86 -17.55 -17.35
CA GLY A 272 5.10 -18.05 -16.01
C GLY A 272 4.75 -17.05 -14.90
N GLY A 273 3.66 -16.29 -15.02
CA GLY A 273 3.16 -15.44 -13.92
C GLY A 273 3.28 -16.17 -12.58
N SER A 274 3.86 -15.52 -11.56
CA SER A 274 4.09 -16.08 -10.23
C SER A 274 2.86 -16.87 -9.77
N LYS A 275 2.91 -18.20 -9.91
CA LYS A 275 1.84 -19.13 -9.54
C LYS A 275 1.74 -19.29 -8.02
N SER A 276 2.20 -18.30 -7.24
CA SER A 276 2.03 -18.33 -5.78
C SER A 276 0.58 -18.07 -5.37
N TRP A 277 -0.26 -17.58 -6.28
CA TRP A 277 -1.68 -17.27 -6.04
C TRP A 277 -2.67 -18.19 -6.77
N ASP A 278 -2.19 -19.03 -7.68
CA ASP A 278 -3.01 -19.86 -8.58
C ASP A 278 -2.82 -21.36 -8.29
N ARG A 279 -2.80 -21.74 -7.01
CA ARG A 279 -3.05 -23.14 -6.66
C ARG A 279 -4.57 -23.35 -6.70
N PRO A 280 -5.10 -24.22 -7.59
CA PRO A 280 -6.50 -24.56 -7.54
C PRO A 280 -6.83 -25.10 -6.14
N GLN A 281 -7.96 -24.66 -5.57
CA GLN A 281 -8.58 -25.38 -4.47
C GLN A 281 -8.73 -26.82 -4.94
N LYS A 282 -7.94 -27.74 -4.37
CA LYS A 282 -8.22 -29.16 -4.49
C LYS A 282 -9.63 -29.34 -3.93
N GLY A 283 -10.57 -29.67 -4.81
CA GLY A 283 -11.95 -29.97 -4.45
C GLY A 283 -11.98 -30.99 -3.31
N ARG A 284 -12.88 -30.77 -2.37
CA ARG A 284 -13.40 -31.85 -1.54
C ARG A 284 -14.35 -32.70 -2.37
#